data_AF-A0A0H4TN72-F1
#
_entry.id   AF-A0A0H4TN72-F1
#
_cell.length_a   1.000
_cell.length_b   1.000
_cell.length_c   1.000
_cell.angle_alpha   90.00
_cell.angle_beta   90.00
_cell.angle_gamma   90.00
#
_symmetry.space_group_name_H-M   'P 1'
#
loop_
_entity.id
_entity.type
_entity.pdbx_description
1 polymer ?
#
loop_
_entity_poly.entity_id
_entity_poly.type
_entity_poly.pdbx_seq_one_letter_code
_entity_poly.pdbx_strand_id
1 'polypeptide(L)'
;MPRRTKKLRGSRTHGRGKKHGRGKGCRGGHGNAGLHKHKFKWMIINDPDHFGAHGFFRHAQGTDPVVAMNLDDLLEGLPALETAGAATRADKGWTVDLTKAGVAKLLGSGRVPIALNITV
;
A
#
# COMPACT_ATOMS: atom_id res chain seq x y z
N MET A 1 23.06 20.59 -12.16
CA MET A 1 23.24 19.88 -13.45
C MET A 1 22.29 20.46 -14.50
N PRO A 2 22.73 20.88 -15.70
CA PRO A 2 21.83 21.42 -16.71
C PRO A 2 20.80 20.38 -17.18
N ARG A 3 19.53 20.78 -17.35
CA ARG A 3 18.45 19.91 -17.86
C ARG A 3 18.86 19.28 -19.20
N ARG A 4 18.55 17.99 -19.39
CA ARG A 4 18.87 17.23 -20.61
C ARG A 4 18.49 17.97 -21.90
N THR A 5 17.36 18.67 -21.90
CA THR A 5 16.93 19.51 -23.03
C THR A 5 17.92 20.62 -23.36
N LYS A 6 18.47 21.32 -22.35
CA LYS A 6 19.49 22.37 -22.54
C LYS A 6 20.79 21.75 -23.09
N LYS A 7 21.20 20.59 -22.58
CA LYS A 7 22.41 19.86 -23.05
C LYS A 7 22.31 19.37 -24.49
N LEU A 8 21.11 19.00 -24.96
CA LEU A 8 20.88 18.45 -26.30
C LEU A 8 20.53 19.52 -27.35
N ARG A 9 20.49 20.82 -27.00
CA ARG A 9 20.36 21.88 -27.99
C ARG A 9 21.58 21.86 -28.92
N GLY A 10 21.36 21.97 -30.24
CA GLY A 10 22.40 21.78 -31.25
C GLY A 10 22.58 20.32 -31.70
N SER A 11 21.99 19.35 -31.01
CA SER A 11 21.95 17.97 -31.50
C SER A 11 20.82 17.77 -32.52
N ARG A 12 21.10 17.07 -33.62
CA ARG A 12 20.13 16.88 -34.71
C ARG A 12 18.86 16.10 -34.33
N THR A 13 18.93 15.18 -33.35
CA THR A 13 17.82 14.23 -33.06
C THR A 13 17.40 14.18 -31.59
N HIS A 14 18.04 14.94 -30.70
CA HIS A 14 17.78 14.87 -29.25
C HIS A 14 17.82 13.43 -28.67
N GLY A 15 18.63 12.54 -29.24
CA GLY A 15 18.79 11.15 -28.81
C GLY A 15 17.63 10.22 -29.19
N ARG A 16 16.70 10.65 -30.05
CA ARG A 16 15.57 9.84 -30.49
C ARG A 16 15.89 8.97 -31.70
N GLY A 17 16.99 9.24 -32.42
CA GLY A 17 17.33 8.57 -33.68
C GLY A 17 16.71 9.26 -34.91
N LYS A 18 16.87 8.67 -36.10
CA LYS A 18 16.55 9.33 -37.38
C LYS A 18 15.06 9.39 -37.73
N LYS A 19 14.33 8.29 -37.56
CA LYS A 19 12.92 8.16 -37.98
C LYS A 19 11.93 7.99 -36.81
N HIS A 20 12.41 8.02 -35.57
CA HIS A 20 11.61 7.91 -34.36
C HIS A 20 11.25 9.27 -33.77
N GLY A 21 10.27 9.32 -32.86
CA GLY A 21 9.74 10.56 -32.29
C GLY A 21 8.48 11.08 -32.96
N ARG A 22 7.78 10.23 -33.72
CA ARG A 22 6.49 10.53 -34.35
C ARG A 22 5.33 10.14 -33.41
N GLY A 23 4.14 10.00 -33.99
CA GLY A 23 2.90 9.67 -33.28
C GLY A 23 2.81 8.24 -32.74
N LYS A 24 1.58 7.78 -32.53
CA LYS A 24 1.25 6.54 -31.83
C LYS A 24 1.72 5.27 -32.56
N GLY A 25 1.94 5.32 -33.88
CA GLY A 25 2.52 4.22 -34.64
C GLY A 25 3.91 3.79 -34.13
N CYS A 26 4.76 4.74 -33.72
CA CYS A 26 6.06 4.42 -33.13
C CYS A 26 5.97 3.72 -31.76
N ARG A 27 4.80 3.77 -31.11
CA ARG A 27 4.52 3.12 -29.82
C ARG A 27 3.66 1.85 -29.95
N GLY A 28 3.33 1.46 -31.19
CA GLY A 28 2.42 0.34 -31.44
C GLY A 28 1.00 0.63 -30.98
N GLY A 29 0.49 1.85 -31.19
CA GLY A 29 -0.88 2.25 -30.87
C GLY A 29 -1.01 3.22 -29.68
N HIS A 30 -2.25 3.58 -29.36
CA HIS A 30 -2.58 4.43 -28.22
C HIS A 30 -2.90 3.58 -26.99
N GLY A 31 -2.38 3.97 -25.81
CA GLY A 31 -2.62 3.25 -24.55
C GLY A 31 -2.23 1.77 -24.64
N ASN A 32 -3.13 0.93 -24.16
CA ASN A 32 -2.99 -0.52 -24.09
C ASN A 32 -3.35 -1.23 -25.42
N ALA A 33 -3.34 -0.50 -26.54
CA ALA A 33 -3.51 -1.12 -27.85
C ALA A 33 -2.43 -2.18 -28.11
N GLY A 34 -2.88 -3.34 -28.58
CA GLY A 34 -2.01 -4.44 -28.98
C GLY A 34 -1.72 -5.49 -27.91
N LEU A 35 -2.30 -5.41 -26.71
CA LEU A 35 -2.05 -6.40 -25.64
C LEU A 35 -2.46 -7.83 -26.04
N HIS A 36 -3.45 -8.04 -26.90
CA HIS A 36 -3.76 -9.36 -27.48
C HIS A 36 -2.99 -9.68 -28.77
N LYS A 37 -2.09 -8.81 -29.25
CA LYS A 37 -1.38 -8.94 -30.53
C LYS A 37 0.11 -8.67 -30.36
N HIS A 38 0.63 -7.58 -30.94
CA HIS A 38 2.06 -7.26 -30.95
C HIS A 38 2.66 -6.87 -29.59
N LYS A 39 1.84 -6.64 -28.56
CA LYS A 39 2.28 -6.44 -27.16
C LYS A 39 1.91 -7.61 -26.24
N PHE A 40 1.48 -8.73 -26.80
CA PHE A 40 1.10 -9.92 -26.03
C PHE A 40 2.20 -10.42 -25.09
N LYS A 41 3.46 -10.43 -25.55
CA LYS A 41 4.59 -10.80 -24.70
C LYS A 41 4.78 -9.88 -23.49
N TRP A 42 4.54 -8.57 -23.65
CA TRP A 42 4.64 -7.63 -22.52
C TRP A 42 3.54 -7.89 -21.49
N MET A 43 2.32 -8.13 -21.97
CA MET A 43 1.15 -8.46 -21.15
C MET A 43 1.43 -9.70 -20.30
N ILE A 44 1.85 -10.82 -20.90
CA ILE A 44 2.15 -12.05 -20.14
C ILE A 44 3.19 -11.83 -19.03
N ILE A 45 4.22 -11.02 -19.28
CA ILE A 45 5.34 -10.86 -18.34
C ILE A 45 5.00 -9.87 -17.22
N ASN A 46 4.31 -8.78 -17.53
CA ASN A 46 4.17 -7.65 -16.62
C ASN A 46 2.74 -7.46 -16.09
N ASP A 47 1.75 -7.99 -16.81
CA ASP A 47 0.33 -7.78 -16.52
C ASP A 47 -0.50 -9.02 -16.98
N PRO A 48 -0.23 -10.20 -16.41
CA PRO A 48 -0.82 -11.46 -16.89
C PRO A 48 -2.35 -11.51 -16.70
N ASP A 49 -2.85 -10.90 -15.63
CA ASP A 49 -4.27 -10.88 -15.26
C ASP A 49 -5.01 -9.66 -15.85
N HIS A 50 -4.43 -9.02 -16.88
CA HIS A 50 -5.04 -7.86 -17.53
C HIS A 50 -6.42 -8.16 -18.13
N PHE A 51 -6.60 -9.39 -18.59
CA PHE A 51 -7.83 -9.84 -19.24
C PHE A 51 -8.48 -10.96 -18.44
N GLY A 52 -9.80 -10.87 -18.30
CA GLY A 52 -10.59 -11.81 -17.54
C GLY A 52 -11.36 -11.11 -16.43
N ALA A 53 -12.32 -11.84 -15.86
CA ALA A 53 -12.96 -11.47 -14.60
C ALA A 53 -12.61 -12.56 -13.59
N HIS A 54 -12.10 -12.17 -12.43
CA HIS A 54 -11.67 -13.08 -11.38
C HIS A 54 -12.50 -12.85 -10.12
N GLY A 55 -13.24 -13.88 -9.71
CA GLY A 55 -14.08 -13.84 -8.51
C GLY A 55 -15.32 -12.96 -8.64
N PHE A 56 -15.83 -12.52 -7.50
CA PHE A 56 -16.97 -11.62 -7.38
C PHE A 56 -16.76 -10.67 -6.22
N PHE A 57 -17.40 -9.50 -6.27
CA PHE A 57 -17.41 -8.56 -5.16
C PHE A 57 -18.64 -8.81 -4.29
N ARG A 58 -18.43 -9.00 -2.99
CA ARG A 58 -19.54 -9.00 -2.01
C ARG A 58 -20.13 -7.58 -1.88
N HIS A 59 -21.43 -7.49 -1.61
CA HIS A 59 -22.07 -6.21 -1.33
C HIS A 59 -21.47 -5.56 -0.08
N ALA A 60 -21.37 -4.23 -0.04
CA ALA A 60 -20.66 -3.47 1.00
C ALA A 60 -21.34 -3.47 2.38
N GLN A 61 -22.46 -4.19 2.56
CA GLN A 61 -23.17 -4.23 3.84
C GLN A 61 -22.45 -5.19 4.79
N GLY A 62 -22.01 -4.67 5.94
CA GLY A 62 -21.32 -5.46 6.98
C GLY A 62 -19.81 -5.64 6.78
N THR A 63 -19.20 -4.87 5.88
CA THR A 63 -17.74 -4.86 5.64
C THR A 63 -17.03 -3.71 6.31
N ASP A 64 -17.32 -3.48 7.59
CA ASP A 64 -16.49 -2.57 8.37
C ASP A 64 -15.14 -3.26 8.61
N PRO A 65 -14.02 -2.61 8.27
CA PRO A 65 -12.71 -3.18 8.52
C PRO A 65 -12.54 -3.35 10.03
N VAL A 66 -12.17 -4.56 10.45
CA VAL A 66 -11.83 -4.82 11.85
C VAL A 66 -10.60 -4.00 12.20
N VAL A 67 -10.75 -3.04 13.10
CA VAL A 67 -9.62 -2.26 13.64
C VAL A 67 -8.81 -3.19 14.52
N ALA A 68 -7.61 -3.51 14.06
CA ALA A 68 -6.69 -4.40 14.75
C ALA A 68 -5.43 -3.66 15.19
N MET A 69 -4.85 -4.05 16.32
CA MET A 69 -3.62 -3.47 16.87
C MET A 69 -2.64 -4.59 17.21
N ASN A 70 -1.34 -4.36 17.01
CA ASN A 70 -0.30 -5.31 17.40
C ASN A 70 0.24 -5.02 18.80
N LEU A 71 1.03 -5.95 19.35
CA LEU A 71 1.63 -5.81 20.67
C LEU A 71 2.70 -4.70 20.73
N ASP A 72 3.48 -4.51 19.67
CA ASP A 72 4.47 -3.42 19.62
C ASP A 72 3.79 -2.04 19.58
N ASP A 73 2.76 -1.89 18.73
CA ASP A 73 1.96 -0.66 18.64
C ASP A 73 1.27 -0.34 19.97
N LEU A 74 0.80 -1.38 20.67
CA LEU A 74 0.21 -1.25 22.00
C LEU A 74 1.21 -0.68 23.01
N LEU A 75 2.44 -1.20 23.02
CA LEU A 75 3.51 -0.76 23.92
C LEU A 75 3.92 0.69 23.69
N GLU A 76 4.11 1.07 22.42
CA GLU A 76 4.42 2.45 22.05
C GLU A 76 3.26 3.40 22.39
N GLY A 77 2.03 2.92 22.22
CA GLY A 77 0.80 3.67 22.48
C GLY A 77 0.37 3.75 23.95
N LEU A 78 1.01 3.03 24.88
CA LEU A 78 0.62 3.01 26.30
C LEU A 78 0.47 4.42 26.93
N PRO A 79 1.40 5.39 26.70
CA PRO A 79 1.24 6.73 27.26
C PRO A 79 0.02 7.46 26.71
N ALA A 80 -0.28 7.28 25.42
CA ALA A 80 -1.47 7.87 24.80
C ALA A 80 -2.76 7.22 25.33
N LEU A 81 -2.76 5.89 25.51
CA LEU A 81 -3.89 5.16 26.08
C LEU A 81 -4.14 5.51 27.56
N GLU A 82 -3.09 5.85 28.31
CA GLU A 82 -3.20 6.40 29.66
C GLU A 82 -3.92 7.76 29.64
N THR A 83 -3.52 8.68 28.76
CA THR A 83 -4.19 9.99 28.62
C THR A 83 -5.64 9.88 28.14
N ALA A 84 -5.95 8.85 27.34
CA ALA A 84 -7.30 8.57 26.87
C ALA A 84 -8.18 7.84 27.90
N GLY A 85 -7.64 7.46 29.07
CA GLY A 85 -8.37 6.71 30.10
C GLY A 85 -8.66 5.24 29.73
N ALA A 86 -8.01 4.74 28.67
CA ALA A 86 -8.11 3.35 28.21
C ALA A 86 -7.07 2.44 28.89
N ALA A 87 -6.04 3.01 29.55
CA ALA A 87 -5.05 2.28 30.32
C ALA A 87 -4.89 2.86 31.73
N THR A 88 -4.80 1.97 32.72
CA THR A 88 -4.52 2.32 34.13
C THR A 88 -3.30 1.56 34.63
N ARG A 89 -2.41 2.24 35.37
CA ARG A 89 -1.30 1.59 36.07
C ARG A 89 -1.85 0.76 37.24
N ALA A 90 -1.52 -0.52 37.27
CA ALA A 90 -1.83 -1.44 38.35
C ALA A 90 -0.54 -1.81 39.11
N ASP A 91 -0.66 -2.35 40.32
CA ASP A 91 0.47 -2.62 41.22
C ASP A 91 1.57 -3.53 40.64
N LYS A 92 1.24 -4.34 39.63
CA LYS A 92 2.18 -5.26 38.94
C LYS A 92 2.09 -5.18 37.41
N GLY A 93 1.75 -4.03 36.82
CA GLY A 93 1.72 -3.88 35.36
C GLY A 93 0.76 -2.81 34.87
N TRP A 94 0.30 -2.95 33.62
CA TRP A 94 -0.73 -2.09 33.04
C TRP A 94 -2.01 -2.87 32.79
N THR A 95 -3.15 -2.28 33.15
CA THR A 95 -4.46 -2.80 32.73
C THR A 95 -4.94 -1.93 31.57
N VAL A 96 -5.18 -2.54 30.41
CA VAL A 96 -5.59 -1.84 29.18
C VAL A 96 -6.93 -2.40 28.69
N ASP A 97 -7.88 -1.50 28.46
CA ASP A 97 -9.18 -1.78 27.88
C ASP A 97 -9.24 -1.24 26.45
N LEU A 98 -9.07 -2.16 25.50
CA LEU A 98 -8.97 -1.86 24.07
C LEU A 98 -10.33 -1.60 23.43
N THR A 99 -11.44 -1.97 24.08
CA THR A 99 -12.80 -1.64 23.63
C THR A 99 -13.03 -0.14 23.62
N LYS A 100 -12.52 0.56 24.65
CA LYS A 100 -12.58 2.03 24.77
C LYS A 100 -11.74 2.75 23.72
N ALA A 101 -10.69 2.08 23.25
CA ALA A 101 -9.84 2.57 22.17
C ALA A 101 -10.40 2.24 20.77
N GLY A 102 -11.55 1.56 20.67
CA GLY A 102 -12.17 1.18 19.40
C GLY A 102 -11.43 0.07 18.65
N VAL A 103 -10.58 -0.69 19.35
CA VAL A 103 -9.82 -1.81 18.77
C VAL A 103 -10.60 -3.10 19.00
N ALA A 104 -11.01 -3.75 17.92
CA ALA A 104 -11.81 -4.97 17.96
C ALA A 104 -10.96 -6.25 17.97
N LYS A 105 -9.67 -6.16 17.65
CA LYS A 105 -8.78 -7.33 17.62
C LYS A 105 -7.35 -6.99 18.00
N LEU A 106 -6.79 -7.73 18.97
CA LEU A 106 -5.37 -7.69 19.28
C LEU A 106 -4.63 -8.79 18.50
N LEU A 107 -3.54 -8.42 17.84
CA LEU A 107 -2.66 -9.29 17.07
C LEU A 107 -1.33 -9.47 17.81
N GLY A 108 -0.70 -10.63 17.60
CA GLY A 108 0.46 -11.07 18.39
C GLY A 108 1.84 -10.73 17.83
N SER A 109 1.97 -9.82 16.86
CA SER A 109 3.30 -9.42 16.40
C SER A 109 3.95 -8.47 17.40
N GLY A 110 5.16 -8.81 17.83
CA GLY A 110 5.92 -8.00 18.77
C GLY A 110 6.31 -8.72 20.05
N ARG A 111 7.00 -8.00 20.94
CA ARG A 111 7.42 -8.53 22.24
C ARG A 111 7.05 -7.59 23.36
N VAL A 112 6.31 -8.12 24.32
CA VAL A 112 5.94 -7.40 25.55
C VAL A 112 6.86 -7.84 26.70
N PRO A 113 7.79 -6.99 27.16
CA PRO A 113 8.65 -7.30 28.31
C PRO A 113 7.99 -6.99 29.66
N ILE A 114 6.83 -6.34 29.66
CA ILE A 114 6.07 -5.90 30.84
C ILE A 114 4.82 -6.74 31.04
N ALA A 115 4.34 -6.88 32.28
CA ALA A 115 3.07 -7.53 32.55
C ALA A 115 1.91 -6.62 32.11
N LEU A 116 1.04 -7.13 31.25
CA LEU A 116 -0.17 -6.47 30.76
C LEU A 116 -1.39 -7.32 31.10
N ASN A 117 -2.45 -6.68 31.59
CA ASN A 117 -3.77 -7.27 31.70
C ASN A 117 -4.68 -6.59 30.66
N ILE A 118 -5.11 -7.33 29.65
CA ILE A 118 -5.77 -6.76 28.46
C ILE A 118 -7.21 -7.24 28.37
N THR A 119 -8.13 -6.31 28.17
CA THR A 119 -9.52 -6.59 27.81
C THR A 119 -9.77 -6.08 26.39
N VAL A 120 -10.36 -6.91 25.52
CA VAL A 120 -10.71 -6.65 24.11
C VAL A 120 -12.19 -6.94 23.90
#